data_AF-A0A9W9ZWP1-F1
#
_entry.id   AF-A0A9W9ZWP1-F1
#
_cell.length_a   1.000
_cell.length_b   1.000
_cell.length_c   1.000
_cell.angle_alpha   90.00
_cell.angle_beta   90.00
_cell.angle_gamma   90.00
#
_symmetry.space_group_name_H-M   'P 1'
#
loop_
_entity.id
_entity.type
_entity.pdbx_description
1 polymer ?
#
loop_
_entity_poly.entity_id
_entity_poly.type
_entity_poly.pdbx_seq_one_letter_code
_entity_poly.pdbx_strand_id
1 'polypeptide(L)'
;MIFGRIVEQWSFNALVNKCLRKDPESRRRQLHIRTYAVIPLNEECGLLEWVQNTQGLRNILTKIYKEKNLYTRGTEIKKLFDRAGSKLEDKKRVFLNEILPRHPSIFHEWFLKHFQLQLRGT
;
A
#
# COMPACT_ATOMS: atom_id res chain seq x y z
N MET A 1 9.21 -2.53 21.08
CA MET A 1 8.63 -1.27 20.52
C MET A 1 7.73 -1.47 19.27
N ILE A 2 8.11 -2.27 18.26
CA ILE A 2 7.30 -2.43 17.04
C ILE A 2 6.00 -3.21 17.31
N PHE A 3 6.09 -4.32 18.07
CA PHE A 3 4.93 -5.18 18.35
C PHE A 3 3.82 -4.45 19.14
N GLY A 4 4.20 -3.70 20.18
CA GLY A 4 3.26 -2.87 20.94
C GLY A 4 2.47 -1.88 20.06
N ARG A 5 3.13 -1.21 19.11
CA ARG A 5 2.45 -0.31 18.16
C ARG A 5 1.46 -1.05 17.25
N ILE A 6 1.75 -2.29 16.89
CA ILE A 6 0.83 -3.11 16.07
C ILE A 6 -0.44 -3.44 16.86
N VAL A 7 -0.31 -3.82 18.15
CA VAL A 7 -1.46 -4.09 19.04
C VAL A 7 -2.33 -2.85 19.21
N GLU A 8 -1.71 -1.69 19.44
CA GLU A 8 -2.41 -0.41 19.56
C GLU A 8 -3.17 -0.05 18.28
N GLN A 9 -2.52 -0.18 17.12
CA GLN A 9 -3.15 0.09 15.81
C GLN A 9 -4.32 -0.85 15.53
N TRP A 10 -4.19 -2.14 15.87
CA TRP A 10 -5.28 -3.10 15.72
C TRP A 10 -6.50 -2.70 16.57
N SER A 11 -6.27 -2.40 17.85
CA SER A 11 -7.32 -1.97 18.79
C SER A 11 -8.00 -0.67 18.33
N PHE A 12 -7.21 0.29 17.84
CA PHE A 12 -7.71 1.53 17.28
C PHE A 12 -8.61 1.29 16.05
N ASN A 13 -8.16 0.46 15.10
CA ASN A 13 -8.96 0.14 13.91
C ASN A 13 -10.25 -0.60 14.25
N ALA A 14 -10.27 -1.42 15.32
CA ALA A 14 -11.49 -2.04 15.82
C ALA A 14 -12.51 -0.99 16.30
N LEU A 15 -12.04 0.06 16.98
CA LEU A 15 -12.87 1.19 17.38
C LEU A 15 -13.38 2.00 16.18
N VAL A 16 -12.52 2.31 15.21
CA VAL A 16 -12.92 2.98 13.96
C VAL A 16 -14.01 2.18 13.24
N ASN A 17 -13.83 0.87 13.11
CA ASN A 17 -14.83 -0.01 12.52
C ASN A 17 -16.16 -0.01 13.29
N LYS A 18 -16.14 0.14 14.62
CA LYS A 18 -17.36 0.31 15.42
C LYS A 18 -18.07 1.63 15.09
N CYS A 19 -17.33 2.72 14.86
CA CYS A 19 -17.89 4.00 14.43
C CYS A 19 -18.46 3.91 13.00
N LEU A 20 -17.73 3.34 12.05
CA LEU A 20 -18.19 3.12 10.66
C LEU A 20 -19.47 2.26 10.62
N ARG A 21 -19.57 1.25 11.49
CA ARG A 21 -20.80 0.46 11.62
C ARG A 21 -21.95 1.22 12.25
N LYS A 22 -21.72 2.24 13.07
CA LYS A 22 -22.80 3.04 13.70
C LYS A 22 -23.35 4.11 12.76
N ASP A 23 -22.52 4.65 11.87
CA ASP A 23 -22.93 5.66 10.89
C ASP A 23 -23.74 5.04 9.72
N PRO A 24 -24.98 5.49 9.45
CA PRO A 24 -25.80 4.98 8.36
C PRO A 24 -25.18 5.15 6.97
N GLU A 25 -24.53 6.28 6.69
CA GLU A 25 -23.92 6.54 5.37
C GLU A 25 -22.72 5.62 5.09
N SER A 26 -21.90 5.38 6.11
CA SER A 26 -20.78 4.45 6.05
C SER A 26 -21.24 3.01 5.84
N ARG A 27 -22.28 2.57 6.56
CA ARG A 27 -22.90 1.25 6.35
C ARG A 27 -23.48 1.10 4.95
N ARG A 28 -24.19 2.12 4.45
CA ARG A 28 -24.78 2.12 3.10
C ARG A 28 -23.71 1.88 2.02
N ARG A 29 -22.50 2.41 2.24
CA ARG A 29 -21.33 2.23 1.35
C ARG A 29 -20.47 1.00 1.70
N GLN A 30 -20.88 0.20 2.69
CA GLN A 30 -20.15 -0.96 3.21
C GLN A 30 -18.69 -0.65 3.63
N LEU A 31 -18.43 0.55 4.13
CA LEU A 31 -17.09 0.97 4.53
C LEU A 31 -16.67 0.22 5.78
N HIS A 32 -15.53 -0.47 5.68
CA HIS A 32 -14.87 -1.10 6.81
C HIS A 32 -13.38 -1.25 6.51
N ILE A 33 -12.57 -1.20 7.55
CA ILE A 33 -11.14 -1.52 7.49
C ILE A 33 -11.02 -3.03 7.74
N ARG A 34 -10.43 -3.76 6.79
CA ARG A 34 -10.10 -5.17 6.99
C ARG A 34 -8.97 -5.27 8.04
N THR A 35 -9.29 -5.81 9.21
CA THR A 35 -8.35 -6.02 10.32
C THR A 35 -7.87 -7.47 10.37
N TYR A 36 -6.78 -7.71 11.09
CA TYR A 36 -6.22 -9.03 11.40
C TYR A 36 -6.02 -9.15 12.91
N ALA A 37 -6.13 -10.34 13.47
CA ALA A 37 -5.93 -10.56 14.91
C ALA A 37 -4.45 -10.42 15.31
N VAL A 38 -4.22 -9.84 16.48
CA VAL A 38 -2.90 -9.70 17.11
C VAL A 38 -2.99 -10.26 18.53
N ILE A 39 -2.18 -11.27 18.84
CA ILE A 39 -2.14 -11.89 20.17
C ILE A 39 -0.75 -11.66 20.76
N PRO A 40 -0.59 -10.78 21.77
CA PRO A 40 0.68 -10.61 22.46
C PRO A 40 1.01 -11.88 23.26
N LEU A 41 2.26 -12.32 23.17
CA LEU A 41 2.78 -13.43 23.99
C LEU A 41 3.72 -12.90 25.08
N ASN A 42 4.55 -11.91 24.74
CA ASN A 42 5.39 -11.17 25.69
C ASN A 42 5.67 -9.75 25.14
N GLU A 43 6.62 -9.02 25.73
CA GLU A 43 6.94 -7.64 25.36
C GLU A 43 7.63 -7.50 23.99
N GLU A 44 8.24 -8.57 23.48
CA GLU A 44 9.04 -8.56 22.25
C GLU A 44 8.31 -9.21 21.07
N CYS A 45 7.44 -10.18 21.33
CA CYS A 45 6.81 -10.98 20.29
C CYS A 45 5.34 -11.33 20.60
N GLY A 46 4.68 -11.78 19.54
CA GLY A 46 3.35 -12.36 19.61
C GLY A 46 2.93 -12.90 18.24
N LEU A 47 1.68 -13.32 18.15
CA LEU A 47 1.12 -13.92 16.95
C LEU A 47 0.35 -12.87 16.14
N LEU A 48 0.51 -12.94 14.83
CA LEU A 48 -0.22 -12.12 13.86
C LEU A 48 -1.00 -13.03 12.92
N GLU A 49 -2.28 -12.76 12.74
CA GLU A 49 -3.10 -13.46 11.76
C GLU A 49 -2.60 -13.17 10.34
N TRP A 50 -2.38 -14.23 9.56
CA TRP A 50 -2.07 -14.09 8.15
C TRP A 50 -3.35 -13.86 7.34
N VAL A 51 -3.37 -12.77 6.57
CA VAL A 51 -4.52 -12.39 5.76
C VAL A 51 -4.42 -12.96 4.36
N GLN A 52 -5.22 -13.98 4.06
CA GLN A 52 -5.27 -14.61 2.74
C GLN A 52 -5.78 -13.65 1.65
N ASN A 53 -5.43 -13.98 0.39
CA ASN A 53 -5.77 -13.21 -0.81
C ASN A 53 -5.25 -11.77 -0.77
N THR A 54 -4.03 -11.59 -0.26
CA THR A 54 -3.33 -10.30 -0.25
C THR A 54 -2.02 -10.42 -1.00
N GLN A 55 -1.62 -9.33 -1.65
CA GLN A 55 -0.33 -9.24 -2.34
C GLN A 55 0.25 -7.85 -2.11
N GLY A 56 1.56 -7.78 -1.89
CA GLY A 56 2.25 -6.51 -1.69
C GLY A 56 2.17 -5.63 -2.94
N LEU A 57 1.75 -4.37 -2.77
CA LEU A 57 1.61 -3.40 -3.87
C LEU A 57 2.91 -3.26 -4.68
N ARG A 58 4.07 -3.27 -4.02
CA ARG A 58 5.38 -3.21 -4.70
C ARG A 58 5.58 -4.37 -5.66
N ASN A 59 5.16 -5.58 -5.29
CA ASN A 59 5.33 -6.76 -6.14
C ASN A 59 4.42 -6.66 -7.37
N ILE A 60 3.18 -6.21 -7.17
CA ILE A 60 2.22 -5.91 -8.25
C ILE A 60 2.82 -4.90 -9.22
N LEU A 61 3.22 -3.72 -8.73
CA LEU A 61 3.77 -2.65 -9.56
C LEU A 61 5.05 -3.11 -10.26
N THR A 62 6.00 -3.72 -9.55
CA THR A 62 7.25 -4.19 -10.13
C THR A 62 7.03 -5.12 -11.32
N LYS A 63 6.04 -6.01 -11.24
CA LYS A 63 5.68 -6.91 -12.35
C LYS A 63 5.20 -6.11 -13.57
N ILE A 64 4.22 -5.22 -13.40
CA ILE A 64 3.63 -4.45 -14.52
C ILE A 64 4.67 -3.51 -15.14
N TYR A 65 5.49 -2.84 -14.32
CA TYR A 65 6.56 -1.96 -14.78
C TYR A 65 7.64 -2.72 -15.58
N LYS A 66 7.97 -3.96 -15.19
CA LYS A 66 8.89 -4.82 -15.95
C LYS A 66 8.30 -5.25 -17.28
N GLU A 67 7.02 -5.66 -17.30
CA GLU A 67 6.30 -6.06 -18.52
C GLU A 67 6.27 -4.92 -19.56
N LYS A 68 6.27 -3.65 -19.12
CA LYS A 68 6.27 -2.47 -19.99
C LYS A 68 7.67 -1.89 -20.27
N ASN A 69 8.75 -2.51 -19.80
CA ASN A 69 10.11 -1.98 -19.89
C ASN A 69 10.30 -0.59 -19.23
N LEU A 70 9.49 -0.28 -18.22
CA LEU A 70 9.53 0.98 -17.45
C LEU A 70 10.16 0.80 -16.05
N TYR A 71 10.57 -0.42 -15.70
CA TYR A 71 11.11 -0.72 -14.39
C TYR A 71 12.43 0.01 -14.14
N THR A 72 12.44 0.87 -13.11
CA THR A 72 13.64 1.56 -12.64
C THR A 72 14.18 0.86 -11.38
N ARG A 73 15.49 0.59 -11.33
CA ARG A 73 16.09 -0.04 -10.15
C ARG A 73 16.16 0.94 -8.98
N GLY A 74 16.03 0.44 -7.76
CA GLY A 74 16.16 1.29 -6.55
C GLY A 74 17.52 1.99 -6.45
N THR A 75 18.59 1.39 -6.98
CA THR A 75 19.93 1.99 -7.05
C THR A 75 20.01 3.17 -8.01
N GLU A 76 19.25 3.16 -9.11
CA GLU A 76 19.19 4.27 -10.07
C GLU A 76 18.42 5.45 -9.47
N ILE A 77 17.30 5.17 -8.80
CA ILE A 77 16.54 6.18 -8.06
C ILE A 77 17.41 6.80 -6.97
N LYS A 78 18.16 5.98 -6.23
CA LYS A 78 19.10 6.47 -5.21
C LYS A 78 20.15 7.38 -5.83
N LYS A 79 20.80 6.98 -6.93
CA LYS A 79 21.77 7.83 -7.65
C LYS A 79 21.16 9.14 -8.15
N LEU A 80 19.89 9.17 -8.55
CA LEU A 80 19.19 10.40 -8.93
C LEU A 80 19.06 11.35 -7.74
N PHE A 81 18.63 10.84 -6.58
CA PHE A 81 18.53 11.64 -5.37
C PHE A 81 19.87 12.03 -4.76
N ASP A 82 20.88 11.17 -4.83
CA ASP A 82 22.23 11.49 -4.34
C ASP A 82 22.89 12.59 -5.20
N ARG A 83 22.51 12.70 -6.48
CA ARG A 83 22.88 13.83 -7.36
C ARG A 83 22.02 15.07 -7.12
N ALA A 84 20.83 14.92 -6.55
CA ALA A 84 20.04 16.06 -6.13
C ALA A 84 20.76 16.72 -4.95
N GLY A 85 20.91 18.05 -4.98
CA GLY A 85 21.45 18.79 -3.86
C GLY A 85 20.74 18.49 -2.53
N SER A 86 21.32 18.92 -1.42
CA SER A 86 20.74 18.67 -0.09
C SER A 86 19.42 19.41 0.13
N LYS A 87 19.16 20.48 -0.63
CA LYS A 87 17.96 21.32 -0.50
C LYS A 87 16.71 20.59 -0.99
N LEU A 88 15.58 20.92 -0.36
CA LEU A 88 14.27 20.34 -0.72
C LEU A 88 13.89 20.62 -2.18
N GLU A 89 14.16 21.83 -2.67
CA GLU A 89 13.82 22.24 -4.04
C GLU A 89 14.57 21.43 -5.10
N ASP A 90 15.83 21.08 -4.85
CA ASP A 90 16.61 20.22 -5.74
C ASP A 90 16.00 18.80 -5.81
N LYS A 91 15.61 18.25 -4.66
CA LYS A 91 14.97 16.94 -4.58
C LYS A 91 13.59 16.92 -5.24
N LYS A 92 12.80 17.98 -5.08
CA LYS A 92 11.52 18.15 -5.77
C LYS A 92 11.72 18.21 -7.28
N ARG A 93 12.69 18.98 -7.77
CA ARG A 93 13.02 19.07 -9.19
C ARG A 93 13.36 17.70 -9.77
N VAL A 94 14.25 16.94 -9.12
CA VAL A 94 14.61 15.58 -9.56
C VAL A 94 13.40 14.65 -9.51
N PHE A 95 12.57 14.72 -8.46
CA PHE A 95 11.36 13.92 -8.36
C PHE A 95 10.38 14.20 -9.50
N LEU A 96 10.05 15.48 -9.73
CA LEU A 96 9.04 15.88 -10.71
C LEU A 96 9.51 15.73 -12.16
N ASN A 97 10.77 16.06 -12.44
CA ASN A 97 11.26 16.15 -13.81
C ASN A 97 12.00 14.89 -14.28
N GLU A 98 12.52 14.06 -13.36
CA GLU A 98 13.32 12.89 -13.73
C GLU A 98 12.68 11.56 -13.28
N ILE A 99 12.12 11.50 -12.08
CA ILE A 99 11.57 10.24 -11.52
C ILE A 99 10.13 10.03 -11.95
N LEU A 100 9.25 11.01 -11.71
CA LEU A 100 7.82 10.89 -11.97
C LEU A 100 7.48 10.57 -13.44
N PRO A 101 8.15 11.16 -14.45
CA PRO A 101 7.88 10.83 -15.85
C PRO A 101 8.18 9.37 -16.22
N ARG A 102 9.05 8.69 -15.45
CA ARG A 102 9.36 7.26 -15.63
C ARG A 102 8.34 6.34 -14.95
N HIS A 103 7.43 6.88 -14.14
CA HIS A 103 6.48 6.14 -13.32
C HIS A 103 5.02 6.51 -13.63
N PRO A 104 4.50 6.24 -14.84
CA PRO A 104 3.11 6.51 -15.18
C PRO A 104 2.11 5.69 -14.33
N SER A 105 0.88 6.20 -14.19
CA SER A 105 -0.18 5.60 -13.36
C SER A 105 -0.79 4.33 -13.98
N ILE A 106 -0.07 3.20 -13.91
CA ILE A 106 -0.45 1.92 -14.55
C ILE A 106 -1.24 0.95 -13.67
N PHE A 107 -1.58 1.33 -12.44
CA PHE A 107 -2.25 0.42 -11.50
C PHE A 107 -3.65 -0.01 -11.96
N HIS A 108 -4.35 0.86 -12.69
CA HIS A 108 -5.67 0.58 -13.25
C HIS A 108 -5.67 -0.63 -14.21
N GLU A 109 -4.58 -0.84 -14.95
CA GLU A 109 -4.46 -1.98 -15.87
C GLU A 109 -4.42 -3.32 -15.13
N TRP A 110 -3.70 -3.38 -14.00
CA TRP A 110 -3.67 -4.57 -13.15
C TRP A 110 -5.05 -4.86 -12.55
N PHE A 111 -5.73 -3.81 -12.08
CA PHE A 111 -7.07 -3.92 -11.54
C PHE A 111 -8.02 -4.52 -12.59
N LEU A 112 -8.04 -3.97 -13.80
CA LEU A 112 -8.85 -4.50 -14.89
C LEU A 112 -8.51 -5.96 -15.20
N LYS A 113 -7.23 -6.30 -15.37
CA LYS A 113 -6.80 -7.67 -15.67
C LYS A 113 -7.19 -8.69 -14.60
N HIS A 114 -7.16 -8.30 -13.32
CA HIS A 114 -7.41 -9.21 -12.20
C HIS A 114 -8.91 -9.36 -11.88
N PHE A 115 -9.71 -8.32 -12.10
CA PHE A 115 -11.13 -8.29 -11.71
C PHE A 115 -12.12 -8.33 -12.90
N GLN A 116 -11.68 -8.19 -14.16
CA GLN A 116 -12.56 -8.24 -15.35
C GLN A 116 -13.33 -9.55 -15.52
N LEU A 117 -12.87 -10.68 -14.98
CA LEU A 117 -13.58 -11.95 -15.05
C LEU A 117 -14.79 -12.04 -14.11
N GLN A 118 -14.97 -11.11 -13.16
CA GLN A 118 -16.14 -11.11 -12.26
C GLN A 118 -17.33 -10.28 -12.77
N LEU A 119 -17.16 -9.52 -13.87
CA LEU A 119 -18.22 -8.66 -14.43
C LEU A 119 -18.94 -9.26 -15.66
N ARG A 120 -18.53 -10.45 -16.13
CA ARG A 120 -19.14 -11.14 -17.29
C ARG A 120 -20.14 -12.24 -16.90
N GLY A 121 -20.51 -12.35 -15.62
CA GLY A 121 -21.37 -13.43 -15.13
C GLY A 121 -22.24 -13.00 -13.95
N THR A 122 -23.19 -12.12 -14.21
CA THR A 122 -24.51 -12.01 -13.55
C THR A 122 -25.49 -11.47 -14.57
#